data_AF-A0A5K0W4A1-F1
#
_entry.id   AF-A0A5K0W4A1-F1
#
_cell.length_a   1.000
_cell.length_b   1.000
_cell.length_c   1.000
_cell.angle_alpha   90.00
_cell.angle_beta   90.00
_cell.angle_gamma   90.00
#
_symmetry.space_group_name_H-M   'P 1'
#
loop_
_entity.id
_entity.type
_entity.pdbx_description
1 polymer ?
#
loop_
_entity_poly.entity_id
_entity_poly.type
_entity_poly.pdbx_seq_one_letter_code
_entity_poly.pdbx_strand_id
1 'polypeptide(L)'
;EEQHGDRREQLKSEVKSLLEPTETQDPSGLLKNIDSIRRLGVGYHFEKEIKAALQHLCDVHGNQTQKDLHETALRFRLLRQYGFNVSS
;
A
#
# COMPACT_ATOMS: atom_id res chain seq x y z
N GLU A 1 -0.28 -31.21 8.08
CA GLU A 1 0.24 -30.35 7.00
C GLU A 1 -0.87 -29.52 6.32
N GLU A 2 -2.12 -29.98 6.31
CA GLU A 2 -3.28 -29.29 5.72
C GLU A 2 -3.64 -27.95 6.42
N GLN A 3 -3.66 -27.91 7.77
CA GLN A 3 -4.02 -26.69 8.55
C GLN A 3 -3.11 -25.46 8.31
N HIS A 4 -1.83 -25.67 7.95
CA HIS A 4 -0.90 -24.56 7.73
C HIS A 4 -1.03 -23.94 6.34
N GLY A 5 -1.50 -24.70 5.35
CA GLY A 5 -1.82 -24.19 4.02
C GLY A 5 -3.00 -23.23 4.08
N ASP A 6 -4.08 -23.65 4.75
CA ASP A 6 -5.32 -22.87 4.85
C ASP A 6 -5.12 -21.53 5.56
N ARG A 7 -4.40 -21.52 6.68
CA ARG A 7 -4.11 -20.29 7.43
C ARG A 7 -3.28 -19.29 6.60
N ARG A 8 -2.34 -19.78 5.79
CA ARG A 8 -1.49 -18.92 4.94
C ARG A 8 -2.31 -18.25 3.84
N GLU A 9 -3.17 -18.99 3.17
CA GLU A 9 -4.01 -18.43 2.11
C GLU A 9 -5.08 -17.49 2.67
N GLN A 10 -5.61 -17.78 3.86
CA GLN A 10 -6.49 -16.86 4.58
C GLN A 10 -5.78 -15.53 4.88
N LEU A 11 -4.58 -15.57 5.47
CA LEU A 11 -3.80 -14.36 5.78
C LEU A 11 -3.45 -13.57 4.51
N LYS A 12 -3.12 -14.24 3.41
CA LYS A 12 -2.92 -13.54 2.13
C LYS A 12 -4.17 -12.82 1.67
N SER A 13 -5.35 -13.45 1.79
CA SER A 13 -6.62 -12.82 1.43
C SER A 13 -6.90 -11.57 2.28
N GLU A 14 -6.66 -11.66 3.59
CA GLU A 14 -6.81 -10.52 4.51
C GLU A 14 -5.87 -9.37 4.14
N VAL A 15 -4.60 -9.65 3.83
CA VAL A 15 -3.64 -8.63 3.39
C VAL A 15 -4.07 -7.98 2.07
N LYS A 16 -4.64 -8.75 1.13
CA LYS A 16 -5.18 -8.19 -0.11
C LYS A 16 -6.33 -7.23 0.15
N SER A 17 -7.25 -7.59 1.04
CA SER A 17 -8.35 -6.71 1.43
C SER A 17 -7.85 -5.42 2.10
N LEU A 18 -6.79 -5.48 2.90
CA LEU A 18 -6.16 -4.29 3.50
C LEU A 18 -5.47 -3.36 2.49
N LEU A 19 -5.18 -3.85 1.28
CA LEU A 19 -4.61 -3.08 0.17
C LEU A 19 -5.68 -2.63 -0.83
N GLU A 20 -6.91 -3.12 -0.71
CA GLU A 20 -7.97 -2.80 -1.65
C GLU A 20 -8.33 -1.31 -1.54
N PRO A 21 -8.33 -0.54 -2.64
CA PRO A 21 -8.71 0.87 -2.58
C PRO A 21 -10.21 0.99 -2.33
N THR A 22 -10.58 1.73 -1.27
CA THR A 22 -11.99 2.07 -0.99
C THR A 22 -12.17 3.59 -0.92
N GLU A 23 -13.36 4.08 -1.24
CA GLU A 23 -13.66 5.52 -1.28
C GLU A 23 -13.48 6.21 0.08
N THR A 24 -13.64 5.47 1.18
CA THR A 24 -13.49 5.99 2.55
C THR A 24 -12.11 5.70 3.16
N GLN A 25 -11.19 5.12 2.40
CA GLN A 25 -9.90 4.69 2.92
C GLN A 25 -9.03 5.88 3.32
N ASP A 26 -8.51 5.85 4.55
CA ASP A 26 -7.49 6.80 4.99
C ASP A 26 -6.19 6.59 4.19
N PRO A 27 -5.70 7.61 3.45
CA PRO A 27 -4.46 7.51 2.69
C PRO A 27 -3.24 7.15 3.55
N SER A 28 -3.20 7.64 4.80
CA SER A 28 -2.09 7.39 5.72
C SER A 28 -2.03 5.92 6.14
N GLY A 29 -3.19 5.35 6.51
CA GLY A 29 -3.32 3.93 6.81
C GLY A 29 -2.86 3.03 5.66
N LEU A 30 -3.26 3.34 4.42
CA LEU A 30 -2.87 2.56 3.25
C LEU A 30 -1.36 2.61 3.00
N LEU A 31 -0.74 3.79 3.10
CA LEU A 31 0.71 3.95 2.95
C LEU A 31 1.49 3.17 4.02
N LYS A 32 1.02 3.17 5.27
CA LYS A 32 1.61 2.40 6.38
C LYS A 32 1.51 0.89 6.17
N ASN A 33 0.39 0.41 5.66
CA ASN A 33 0.21 -1.01 5.31
C ASN A 33 1.20 -1.43 4.22
N ILE A 34 1.31 -0.65 3.14
CA ILE A 34 2.26 -0.90 2.05
C ILE A 34 3.70 -0.92 2.59
N ASP A 35 4.08 0.07 3.39
CA ASP A 35 5.43 0.13 3.97
C ASP A 35 5.75 -1.09 4.83
N SER A 36 4.81 -1.50 5.68
CA SER A 36 4.96 -2.65 6.56
C SER A 36 5.14 -3.94 5.76
N ILE A 37 4.31 -4.18 4.75
CA ILE A 37 4.38 -5.35 3.87
C ILE A 37 5.75 -5.44 3.17
N ARG A 38 6.29 -4.30 2.73
CA ARG A 38 7.62 -4.25 2.11
C ARG A 38 8.74 -4.49 3.11
N ARG A 39 8.67 -3.88 4.29
CA ARG A 39 9.68 -4.05 5.35
C ARG A 39 9.71 -5.47 5.92
N LEU A 40 8.57 -6.17 5.87
CA LEU A 40 8.47 -7.60 6.20
C LEU A 40 9.04 -8.52 5.10
N GLY A 41 9.45 -7.99 3.95
CA GLY A 41 10.05 -8.78 2.87
C GLY A 41 9.06 -9.63 2.07
N VAL A 42 7.75 -9.44 2.29
CA VAL A 42 6.69 -10.22 1.63
C VAL A 42 5.98 -9.46 0.51
N GLY A 43 6.43 -8.25 0.19
CA GLY A 43 5.80 -7.39 -0.82
C GLY A 43 5.71 -7.98 -2.23
N TYR A 44 6.58 -8.93 -2.58
CA TYR A 44 6.56 -9.61 -3.88
C TYR A 44 5.29 -10.45 -4.10
N HIS A 45 4.59 -10.84 -3.04
CA HIS A 45 3.29 -11.53 -3.14
C HIS A 45 2.12 -10.62 -3.50
N PHE A 46 2.30 -9.30 -3.36
CA PHE A 46 1.22 -8.32 -3.43
C PHE A 46 1.53 -7.16 -4.39
N GLU A 47 2.44 -7.33 -5.35
CA GLU A 47 2.90 -6.23 -6.21
C GLU A 47 1.77 -5.56 -6.99
N LYS A 48 0.80 -6.36 -7.46
CA LYS A 48 -0.35 -5.86 -8.21
C LYS A 48 -1.26 -5.02 -7.32
N GLU A 49 -1.58 -5.54 -6.14
CA GLU A 49 -2.42 -4.89 -5.15
C GLU A 49 -1.77 -3.60 -4.64
N ILE A 50 -0.46 -3.61 -4.36
CA ILE A 50 0.30 -2.41 -3.97
C ILE A 50 0.29 -1.37 -5.07
N LYS A 51 0.50 -1.77 -6.34
CA LYS A 51 0.50 -0.81 -7.46
C LYS A 51 -0.87 -0.19 -7.66
N ALA A 52 -1.95 -0.96 -7.54
CA ALA A 52 -3.31 -0.46 -7.60
C ALA A 52 -3.61 0.53 -6.47
N ALA A 53 -3.21 0.22 -5.24
CA ALA A 53 -3.34 1.10 -4.08
C ALA A 53 -2.60 2.44 -4.29
N LEU A 54 -1.36 2.39 -4.79
CA LEU A 54 -0.57 3.59 -5.07
C LEU A 54 -1.16 4.44 -6.20
N GLN A 55 -1.69 3.81 -7.25
CA GLN A 55 -2.38 4.50 -8.32
C GLN A 55 -3.62 5.24 -7.79
N HIS A 56 -4.45 4.58 -6.97
CA HIS A 56 -5.61 5.19 -6.35
C HIS A 56 -5.24 6.40 -5.46
N LEU A 57 -4.12 6.32 -4.73
CA LEU A 57 -3.61 7.45 -3.96
C LEU A 57 -3.24 8.64 -4.86
N CYS A 58 -2.65 8.40 -6.03
CA CYS A 58 -2.38 9.46 -7.01
C CYS A 58 -3.67 10.06 -7.56
N ASP A 59 -4.63 9.22 -7.95
CA ASP A 59 -5.83 9.67 -8.66
C ASP A 59 -6.79 10.44 -7.74
N VAL A 60 -7.04 9.92 -6.54
CA VAL A 60 -8.02 10.49 -5.59
C VAL A 60 -7.39 11.55 -4.68
N HIS A 61 -6.12 11.36 -4.32
CA HIS A 61 -5.44 12.17 -3.30
C HIS A 61 -4.23 12.93 -3.83
N GLY A 62 -4.06 13.04 -5.16
CA GLY A 62 -2.91 13.71 -5.79
C GLY A 62 -2.72 15.16 -5.37
N ASN A 63 -3.82 15.86 -5.09
CA ASN A 63 -3.82 17.26 -4.67
C ASN A 63 -4.00 17.47 -3.16
N GLN A 64 -4.08 16.39 -2.37
CA GLN A 64 -4.19 16.55 -0.92
C GLN A 64 -2.83 16.91 -0.33
N THR A 65 -2.77 18.10 0.28
CA THR A 65 -1.68 18.47 1.18
C THR A 65 -1.65 17.48 2.33
N GLN A 66 -0.65 16.59 2.32
CA GLN A 66 -0.36 15.69 3.43
C GLN A 66 -0.10 16.56 4.66
N LYS A 67 -0.75 16.22 5.78
CA LYS A 67 -0.73 17.07 6.99
C LYS A 67 0.61 17.01 7.73
N ASP A 68 1.42 15.99 7.44
CA ASP A 68 2.62 15.65 8.18
C ASP A 68 3.81 15.34 7.24
N LEU A 69 5.01 15.70 7.70
CA LEU A 69 6.26 15.50 6.96
C LEU A 69 6.57 14.01 6.77
N HIS A 70 6.31 13.18 7.78
CA HIS A 70 6.56 11.75 7.69
C HIS A 70 5.62 11.10 6.66
N GLU A 71 4.34 11.46 6.65
CA GLU A 71 3.40 10.99 5.62
C GLU A 71 3.81 11.42 4.21
N THR A 72 4.19 12.70 4.04
CA THR A 72 4.68 13.24 2.75
C THR A 72 5.90 12.47 2.25
N ALA A 73 6.90 12.29 3.11
CA ALA A 73 8.13 11.58 2.78
C ALA A 73 7.87 10.09 2.46
N LEU A 74 6.97 9.44 3.22
CA LEU A 74 6.56 8.06 2.99
C LEU A 74 5.89 7.91 1.63
N ARG A 75 4.91 8.77 1.33
CA ARG A 75 4.22 8.79 0.04
C ARG A 75 5.18 8.99 -1.12
N PHE A 76 6.04 10.01 -1.04
CA PHE A 76 7.04 10.29 -2.07
C PHE A 76 7.95 9.09 -2.32
N ARG A 77 8.50 8.51 -1.24
CA ARG A 77 9.38 7.33 -1.34
C ARG A 77 8.67 6.15 -1.99
N LEU A 78 7.46 5.81 -1.55
CA LEU A 78 6.73 4.66 -2.08
C LEU A 78 6.37 4.86 -3.55
N LEU A 79 5.82 6.02 -3.92
CA LEU A 79 5.47 6.31 -5.31
C LEU A 79 6.69 6.21 -6.24
N ARG A 80 7.81 6.84 -5.87
CA ARG A 80 9.04 6.77 -6.64
C ARG A 80 9.59 5.34 -6.76
N GLN A 81 9.51 4.55 -5.69
CA GLN A 81 9.96 3.16 -5.70
C GLN A 81 9.15 2.25 -6.65
N TYR A 82 7.88 2.58 -6.91
CA TYR A 82 7.03 1.85 -7.85
C TYR A 82 6.95 2.49 -9.24
N GLY A 83 7.80 3.49 -9.51
CA GLY A 83 7.93 4.11 -10.83
C GLY A 83 6.88 5.17 -11.16
N PHE A 84 6.16 5.68 -10.16
CA PHE A 84 5.25 6.81 -10.35
C PHE A 84 6.04 8.12 -10.45
N ASN A 85 5.62 8.99 -11.36
CA ASN A 85 6.18 10.32 -11.46
C ASN A 85 5.66 11.19 -10.31
N VAL A 86 6.58 11.71 -9.50
CA VAL A 86 6.28 12.59 -8.38
C VAL A 86 7.13 13.85 -8.49
N SER A 87 6.50 15.01 -8.39
CA SER A 87 7.21 16.29 -8.28
C SER A 87 7.81 16.43 -6.89
N SER A 88 8.98 17.08 -6.83
CA SER A 88 9.61 17.47 -5.57
C SER A 88 9.01 18.75 -5.01
#